data_AF-A0A9J5Y8G6-F1
#
_entry.id   AF-A0A9J5Y8G6-F1
#
_cell.length_a   1.000
_cell.length_b   1.000
_cell.length_c   1.000
_cell.angle_alpha   90.00
_cell.angle_beta   90.00
_cell.angle_gamma   90.00
#
_symmetry.space_group_name_H-M   'P 1'
#
loop_
_entity.id
_entity.type
_entity.pdbx_description
1 polymer ?
#
loop_
_entity_poly.entity_id
_entity_poly.type
_entity_poly.pdbx_seq_one_letter_code
_entity_poly.pdbx_strand_id
1 'polypeptide(L)'
;MKGVEQSVASGNMGNLPPNFFAKEAIFSIASAVGKPLTVDTTTKNQTKPRCTRVKIEVDLTAKLPQRVKINEEDDITGHIK
;
A
#
# COMPACT_ATOMS: atom_id res chain seq x y z
N MET A 1 21.15 -16.69 13.65
CA MET A 1 20.69 -15.73 12.64
C MET A 1 19.37 -16.27 12.10
N LYS A 2 18.21 -15.73 12.50
CA LYS A 2 16.93 -16.18 11.94
C LYS A 2 16.90 -15.74 10.48
N GLY A 3 16.85 -16.69 9.56
CA GLY A 3 16.65 -16.41 8.15
C GLY A 3 15.34 -15.67 8.00
N VAL A 4 15.42 -14.41 7.57
CA VAL A 4 14.23 -13.61 7.25
C VAL A 4 13.81 -14.08 5.88
N GLU A 5 12.75 -14.89 5.79
CA GLU A 5 12.22 -15.33 4.50
C GLU A 5 11.46 -14.16 3.89
N GLN A 6 12.16 -13.37 3.07
CA GLN A 6 11.60 -12.22 2.38
C GLN A 6 11.04 -12.65 1.03
N SER A 7 9.80 -12.28 0.75
CA SER A 7 9.14 -12.55 -0.54
C SER A 7 8.47 -11.30 -1.10
N VAL A 8 8.30 -11.28 -2.42
CA VAL A 8 7.60 -10.20 -3.11
C VAL A 8 6.14 -10.58 -3.30
N ALA A 9 5.25 -9.83 -2.66
CA ALA A 9 3.80 -9.99 -2.80
C ALA A 9 3.20 -8.93 -3.74
N SER A 10 2.11 -9.28 -4.40
CA SER A 10 1.31 -8.38 -5.25
C SER A 10 -0.05 -8.16 -4.59
N GLY A 11 -0.34 -6.95 -4.13
CA GLY A 11 -1.63 -6.61 -3.51
C GLY A 11 -2.56 -5.89 -4.48
N ASN A 12 -3.83 -6.28 -4.56
CA ASN A 12 -4.87 -5.49 -5.23
C ASN A 12 -5.59 -4.60 -4.20
N MET A 13 -5.49 -3.29 -4.36
CA MET A 13 -6.17 -2.31 -3.52
C MET A 13 -7.43 -1.81 -4.25
N GLY A 14 -8.47 -2.65 -4.27
CA GLY A 14 -9.75 -2.32 -4.90
C GLY A 14 -10.50 -1.25 -4.11
N ASN A 15 -11.14 -0.32 -4.82
CA ASN A 15 -11.99 0.76 -4.26
C ASN A 15 -11.27 1.78 -3.36
N LEU A 16 -9.99 2.06 -3.63
CA LEU A 16 -9.35 3.24 -3.04
C LEU A 16 -10.07 4.52 -3.52
N PRO A 17 -10.31 5.52 -2.66
CA PRO A 17 -10.80 6.82 -3.09
C PRO A 17 -9.78 7.51 -4.02
N PRO A 18 -10.21 8.38 -4.96
CA PRO A 18 -9.34 9.10 -5.89
C PRO A 18 -8.15 9.82 -5.22
N ASN A 19 -8.37 10.35 -4.00
CA ASN A 19 -7.36 11.07 -3.22
C ASN A 19 -6.15 10.19 -2.85
N PHE A 20 -6.32 8.86 -2.79
CA PHE A 20 -5.27 7.91 -2.42
C PHE A 20 -4.55 7.31 -3.64
N PHE A 21 -4.77 7.80 -4.86
CA PHE A 21 -4.07 7.31 -6.07
C PHE A 21 -2.67 7.89 -6.26
N ALA A 22 -2.28 8.86 -5.44
CA ALA A 22 -0.91 9.34 -5.42
C ALA A 22 0.04 8.18 -5.05
N LYS A 23 1.18 8.09 -5.74
CA LYS A 23 2.21 7.08 -5.46
C LYS A 23 2.58 7.05 -3.98
N GLU A 24 2.70 8.22 -3.37
CA GLU A 24 3.06 8.39 -1.96
C GLU A 24 1.99 7.82 -1.03
N ALA A 25 0.71 8.08 -1.30
CA ALA A 25 -0.40 7.50 -0.55
C ALA A 25 -0.40 5.96 -0.65
N ILE A 26 -0.24 5.40 -1.85
CA ILE A 26 -0.19 3.95 -2.06
C ILE A 26 1.00 3.33 -1.32
N PHE A 27 2.15 3.99 -1.35
CA PHE A 27 3.35 3.53 -0.65
C PHE A 27 3.17 3.59 0.87
N SER A 28 2.53 4.66 1.38
CA SER A 28 2.22 4.79 2.81
C SER A 28 1.30 3.66 3.28
N ILE A 29 0.24 3.35 2.53
CA ILE A 29 -0.67 2.23 2.82
C ILE A 29 0.07 0.89 2.77
N ALA A 30 0.89 0.68 1.73
CA ALA A 30 1.68 -0.53 1.56
C ALA A 30 2.73 -0.72 2.65
N SER A 31 3.24 0.38 3.23
CA SER A 31 4.19 0.38 4.34
C SER A 31 3.63 -0.28 5.61
N ALA A 32 2.31 -0.33 5.76
CA ALA A 32 1.68 -1.04 6.87
C ALA A 32 1.76 -2.58 6.74
N VAL A 33 2.04 -3.09 5.53
CA VAL A 33 2.15 -4.53 5.24
C VAL A 33 3.62 -4.97 5.15
N GLY A 34 4.48 -4.11 4.60
CA GLY A 34 5.89 -4.39 4.38
C GLY A 34 6.57 -3.24 3.64
N LYS A 35 7.70 -3.49 2.98
CA LYS A 35 8.42 -2.44 2.26
C LYS A 35 7.91 -2.29 0.82
N PRO A 36 7.28 -1.16 0.46
CA PRO A 36 6.83 -0.94 -0.91
C PRO A 36 8.02 -0.80 -1.88
N LEU A 37 7.94 -1.51 -3.01
CA LEU A 37 8.99 -1.50 -4.04
C LEU A 37 8.57 -0.68 -5.26
N THR A 38 7.38 -0.96 -5.79
CA THR A 38 6.92 -0.36 -7.05
C THR A 38 5.43 -0.51 -7.24
N VAL A 39 4.82 0.47 -7.92
CA VAL A 39 3.42 0.41 -8.38
C VAL A 39 3.34 -0.12 -9.81
N ASP A 40 2.27 -0.83 -10.13
CA ASP A 40 2.03 -1.29 -11.50
C ASP A 40 1.93 -0.12 -12.50
N THR A 41 2.31 -0.36 -13.75
CA THR A 41 2.31 0.66 -14.82
C THR A 41 0.93 1.29 -15.03
N THR A 42 -0.16 0.53 -14.87
CA THR A 42 -1.53 1.05 -14.99
C THR A 42 -1.89 2.00 -13.84
N THR A 43 -1.38 1.72 -12.64
CA THR A 43 -1.51 2.58 -11.47
C THR A 43 -0.64 3.84 -11.63
N LYS A 44 0.60 3.68 -12.08
CA LYS A 44 1.53 4.79 -12.35
C LYS A 44 0.97 5.77 -13.39
N ASN A 45 0.34 5.25 -14.45
CA ASN A 45 -0.25 6.06 -15.51
C ASN A 45 -1.70 6.48 -15.21
N GLN A 46 -2.25 6.10 -14.05
CA GLN A 46 -3.63 6.39 -13.64
C GLN A 46 -4.71 5.99 -14.66
N THR A 47 -4.40 5.05 -15.56
CA THR A 47 -5.30 4.67 -16.67
C THR A 47 -6.42 3.73 -16.23
N LYS A 48 -6.26 3.07 -15.09
CA LYS A 48 -7.24 2.12 -14.54
C LYS A 48 -7.39 2.27 -13.03
N PRO A 49 -8.12 3.29 -12.55
CA PRO A 49 -8.22 3.57 -11.11
C PRO A 49 -8.80 2.37 -10.32
N ARG A 50 -9.65 1.54 -10.92
CA ARG A 50 -10.17 0.35 -10.23
C ARG A 50 -9.14 -0.75 -9.98
N CYS A 51 -7.92 -0.63 -10.50
CA CYS A 51 -6.86 -1.63 -10.37
C CYS A 51 -5.56 -0.98 -9.88
N THR A 52 -5.51 -0.69 -8.58
CA THR A 52 -4.26 -0.27 -7.92
C THR A 52 -3.50 -1.51 -7.47
N ARG A 53 -2.30 -1.71 -8.02
CA ARG A 53 -1.41 -2.81 -7.63
C ARG A 53 -0.05 -2.28 -7.19
N VAL A 54 0.47 -2.85 -6.12
CA VAL A 54 1.77 -2.53 -5.56
C VAL A 54 2.54 -3.80 -5.24
N LYS A 55 3.84 -3.79 -5.54
CA LYS A 55 4.80 -4.81 -5.12
C LYS A 55 5.35 -4.44 -3.76
N ILE A 56 5.28 -5.38 -2.82
CA ILE A 56 5.69 -5.19 -1.43
C ILE A 56 6.63 -6.33 -1.05
N GLU A 57 7.77 -6.00 -0.47
CA GLU A 57 8.64 -6.96 0.22
C GLU A 57 8.05 -7.22 1.61
N VAL A 58 7.71 -8.48 1.88
CA VAL A 58 7.07 -8.91 3.12
C VAL A 58 7.87 -10.02 3.78
N ASP A 59 7.91 -10.02 5.11
CA ASP A 59 8.44 -11.12 5.90
C ASP A 59 7.35 -12.18 6.06
N LEU A 60 7.55 -13.34 5.44
CA LEU A 60 6.58 -14.45 5.51
C LEU A 60 6.57 -15.17 6.86
N THR A 61 7.61 -14.98 7.67
CA THR A 61 7.67 -15.53 9.03
C THR A 61 6.90 -14.69 10.03
N ALA A 62 6.60 -13.43 9.67
CA ALA A 62 5.78 -12.52 10.46
C ALA A 62 4.29 -12.69 10.15
N LYS A 63 3.44 -12.41 11.14
CA LYS A 63 1.99 -12.43 10.94
C LYS A 63 1.58 -11.21 10.11
N LEU A 64 1.20 -11.45 8.86
CA LEU A 64 0.74 -10.38 7.96
C LEU A 64 -0.65 -9.85 8.37
N PRO A 65 -0.89 -8.53 8.27
CA PRO A 65 -2.19 -7.95 8.57
C PRO A 65 -3.23 -8.39 7.53
N GLN A 66 -4.38 -8.88 7.99
CA GLN A 66 -5.50 -9.21 7.10
C GLN A 66 -6.30 -7.96 6.65
N ARG A 67 -6.27 -6.89 7.46
CA ARG A 67 -6.96 -5.63 7.20
C ARG A 67 -6.07 -4.48 7.63
N VAL A 68 -5.98 -3.46 6.79
CA VAL A 68 -5.33 -2.18 7.09
C VAL A 68 -6.42 -1.13 7.16
N LYS A 69 -6.53 -0.41 8.29
CA LYS A 69 -7.40 0.76 8.40
C LYS A 69 -6.61 1.97 7.92
N ILE A 70 -7.19 2.73 7.01
CA ILE A 70 -6.63 3.99 6.50
C ILE A 70 -7.41 5.10 7.20
N ASN A 71 -6.69 6.06 7.78
CA ASN A 71 -7.28 7.30 8.26
C ASN A 71 -6.68 8.45 7.45
N GLU A 72 -7.49 9.45 7.15
CA GLU A 72 -7.05 10.68 6.47
C GLU A 72 -6.85 11.75 7.55
N GLU A 73 -5.64 12.32 7.62
CA GLU A 73 -5.38 13.49 8.44
C GLU A 73 -5.56 14.74 7.57
N ASP A 74 -6.35 15.69 8.05
CA ASP A 74 -6.49 16.98 7.39
C ASP A 74 -5.25 17.85 7.69
N ASP A 75 -4.50 18.22 6.65
CA ASP A 75 -3.23 18.95 6.78
C ASP A 75 -3.37 20.33 7.46
N ILE A 76 -4.59 20.89 7.49
CA ILE A 76 -4.85 22.23 8.04
C ILE A 76 -5.23 22.15 9.52
N THR A 77 -6.07 21.18 9.88
CA THR A 77 -6.67 21.07 11.22
C THR A 77 -6.07 19.98 12.08
N GLY A 78 -5.29 19.05 11.50
CA GLY A 78 -4.74 17.87 12.18
C GLY A 78 -5.82 16.87 12.62
N HIS A 79 -7.07 17.04 12.15
CA HIS A 79 -8.15 16.12 12.49
C HIS A 79 -8.05 14.85 11.66
N ILE A 80 -8.02 13.70 12.35
CA ILE A 80 -8.03 12.37 11.75
C ILE A 80 -9.49 11.92 11.58
N LYS A 81 -9.88 11.59 10.34
CA LYS A 81 -11.20 11.02 10.00
C LYS A 81 -11.20 9.50 9.94
#